data_AF-A0A8X6EZ70-F1
#
_entry.id   AF-A0A8X6EZ70-F1
#
_cell.length_a   1.000
_cell.length_b   1.000
_cell.length_c   1.000
_cell.angle_alpha   90.00
_cell.angle_beta   90.00
_cell.angle_gamma   90.00
#
_symmetry.space_group_name_H-M   'P 1'
#
loop_
_entity.id
_entity.type
_entity.pdbx_description
1 polymer ?
#
loop_
_entity_poly.entity_id
_entity_poly.type
_entity_poly.pdbx_seq_one_letter_code
_entity_poly.pdbx_strand_id
1 'polypeptide(L)'
;MEQRYYHAAETRNNLVAASQNLQGAHGFLPNITFPYCGEDEVETLNKKKPVESHRFLLEIYGKHAPSIITCEVWFRQFKSGDFNLKDSERSGRPQSCENELLQELLDVCVMTQLKLNIN
;
A
#
# COMPACT_ATOMS: atom_id res chain seq x y z
N MET A 1 -7.68 7.94 -6.73
CA MET A 1 -6.51 7.36 -6.03
C MET A 1 -6.78 5.93 -5.58
N GLU A 2 -8.01 5.62 -5.12
CA GLU A 2 -8.41 4.30 -4.62
C GLU A 2 -8.37 3.15 -5.65
N GLN A 3 -8.73 3.39 -6.91
CA GLN A 3 -8.72 2.35 -7.96
C GLN A 3 -7.33 1.74 -8.24
N ARG A 4 -6.23 2.50 -8.11
CA ARG A 4 -4.87 1.97 -8.35
C ARG A 4 -4.49 0.90 -7.32
N TYR A 5 -4.88 1.09 -6.06
CA TYR A 5 -4.60 0.12 -5.00
C TYR A 5 -5.47 -1.13 -5.13
N TYR A 6 -6.70 -0.97 -5.62
CA TYR A 6 -7.58 -2.11 -5.89
C TYR A 6 -6.97 -3.08 -6.90
N HIS A 7 -6.55 -2.61 -8.08
CA HIS A 7 -5.95 -3.46 -9.10
C HIS A 7 -4.64 -4.11 -8.66
N ALA A 8 -3.83 -3.41 -7.88
CA ALA A 8 -2.60 -3.97 -7.32
C ALA A 8 -2.90 -5.09 -6.31
N ALA A 9 -3.87 -4.89 -5.42
CA ALA A 9 -4.29 -5.90 -4.45
C ALA A 9 -4.93 -7.12 -5.12
N GLU A 10 -5.79 -6.91 -6.10
CA GLU A 10 -6.41 -7.96 -6.92
C GLU A 10 -5.35 -8.79 -7.65
N THR A 11 -4.42 -8.13 -8.36
CA THR A 11 -3.31 -8.80 -9.06
C THR A 11 -2.47 -9.63 -8.10
N ARG A 12 -2.13 -9.09 -6.93
CA ARG A 12 -1.39 -9.83 -5.89
C ARG A 12 -2.17 -11.05 -5.42
N ASN A 13 -3.46 -10.92 -5.11
CA ASN A 13 -4.27 -12.04 -4.64
C ASN A 13 -4.32 -13.16 -5.68
N ASN A 14 -4.48 -12.81 -6.96
CA ASN A 14 -4.45 -13.77 -8.07
C ASN A 14 -3.09 -14.48 -8.17
N LEU A 15 -1.98 -13.76 -8.01
CA LEU A 15 -0.64 -14.35 -7.98
C LEU A 15 -0.43 -15.31 -6.80
N VAL A 16 -0.91 -14.96 -5.62
CA VAL A 16 -0.83 -15.83 -4.42
C VAL A 16 -1.63 -17.11 -4.65
N ALA A 17 -2.86 -17.00 -5.15
CA ALA A 17 -3.69 -18.15 -5.48
C ALA A 17 -3.04 -19.05 -6.56
N ALA A 18 -2.47 -18.43 -7.60
CA ALA A 18 -1.75 -19.17 -8.65
C ALA A 18 -0.55 -19.93 -8.07
N SER A 19 0.27 -19.30 -7.21
CA SER A 19 1.41 -19.98 -6.57
C SER A 19 0.97 -21.16 -5.71
N GLN A 20 -0.13 -21.04 -4.97
CA GLN A 20 -0.67 -22.15 -4.15
C GLN A 20 -1.20 -23.28 -5.03
N ASN A 21 -1.91 -22.96 -6.11
CA ASN A 21 -2.40 -23.95 -7.07
C ASN A 21 -1.26 -24.73 -7.72
N LEU A 22 -0.17 -24.04 -8.10
CA LEU A 22 1.03 -24.68 -8.66
C LEU A 22 1.69 -25.61 -7.63
N GLN A 23 1.85 -25.17 -6.39
CA GLN A 23 2.38 -26.02 -5.31
C GLN A 23 1.52 -27.28 -5.08
N GLY A 24 0.19 -27.12 -5.08
CA GLY A 24 -0.74 -28.24 -4.99
C GLY A 24 -0.59 -29.21 -6.19
N ALA A 25 -0.55 -28.66 -7.40
CA ALA A 25 -0.40 -29.46 -8.63
C ALA A 25 0.89 -30.28 -8.64
N HIS A 26 2.03 -29.69 -8.27
CA HIS A 26 3.30 -30.42 -8.11
C HIS A 26 3.19 -31.56 -7.09
N GLY A 27 2.46 -31.36 -5.99
CA GLY A 27 2.23 -32.41 -5.00
C GLY A 27 1.38 -33.58 -5.50
N PHE A 28 0.35 -33.32 -6.31
CA PHE A 28 -0.53 -34.36 -6.86
C PHE A 28 -0.01 -35.01 -8.15
N LEU A 29 0.85 -34.31 -8.89
CA LEU A 29 1.35 -34.70 -10.20
C LEU A 29 2.88 -34.76 -10.25
N PRO A 30 3.54 -35.58 -9.40
CA PRO A 30 4.99 -35.56 -9.22
C PRO A 30 5.79 -36.00 -10.46
N ASN A 31 5.15 -36.66 -11.43
CA ASN A 31 5.79 -37.15 -12.66
C ASN A 31 5.51 -36.27 -13.88
N ILE A 32 4.85 -35.12 -13.70
CA ILE A 32 4.56 -34.17 -14.77
C ILE A 32 5.44 -32.93 -14.57
N THR A 33 6.32 -32.68 -15.53
CA THR A 33 7.08 -31.43 -15.58
C THR A 33 6.20 -30.36 -16.23
N PHE A 34 5.87 -29.31 -15.49
CA PHE A 34 5.13 -28.16 -16.02
C PHE A 34 6.10 -27.22 -16.76
N PRO A 35 5.92 -26.99 -18.07
CA PRO A 35 6.69 -25.98 -18.79
C PRO A 35 6.38 -24.59 -18.22
N TYR A 36 7.42 -23.77 -17.99
CA TYR A 36 7.32 -22.39 -17.49
C TYR A 36 6.77 -22.25 -16.04
N CYS A 37 6.70 -23.36 -15.29
CA CYS A 37 6.33 -23.40 -13.88
C CYS A 37 7.24 -24.37 -13.10
N GLY A 38 8.52 -24.41 -13.49
CA GLY A 38 9.55 -25.14 -12.75
C GLY A 38 9.63 -24.69 -11.30
N GLU A 39 10.12 -25.57 -10.42
CA GLU A 39 10.22 -25.24 -8.98
C GLU A 39 11.09 -24.00 -8.75
N ASP A 40 12.16 -23.83 -9.53
CA ASP A 40 13.07 -22.68 -9.51
C ASP A 40 12.41 -21.38 -10.02
N GLU A 41 11.57 -21.49 -11.06
CA GLU A 41 10.78 -20.38 -11.57
C GLU A 41 9.73 -19.92 -10.54
N VAL A 42 9.04 -20.87 -9.90
CA VAL A 42 8.04 -20.60 -8.84
C VAL A 42 8.70 -20.12 -7.54
N GLU A 43 9.90 -20.60 -7.23
CA GLU A 43 10.70 -20.14 -6.09
C GLU A 43 11.13 -18.68 -6.27
N THR A 44 11.48 -18.29 -7.49
CA THR A 44 11.83 -16.91 -7.84
C THR A 44 10.67 -15.94 -7.55
N LEU A 45 9.42 -16.37 -7.75
CA LEU A 45 8.24 -15.58 -7.38
C LEU A 45 8.16 -15.33 -5.86
N ASN A 46 8.63 -16.29 -5.05
CA ASN A 46 8.53 -16.26 -3.60
C ASN A 46 9.76 -15.66 -2.88
N LYS A 47 10.91 -15.56 -3.55
CA LYS A 47 12.19 -15.20 -2.93
C LYS A 47 12.84 -13.90 -3.43
N LYS A 48 12.14 -13.10 -4.24
CA LYS A 48 12.72 -11.82 -4.73
C LYS A 48 13.25 -10.96 -3.59
N LYS A 49 14.46 -10.44 -3.75
CA LYS A 49 15.12 -9.59 -2.75
C LYS A 49 14.76 -8.12 -2.97
N PRO A 50 14.79 -7.27 -1.92
CA PRO A 50 14.56 -5.83 -2.05
C PRO A 50 15.43 -5.18 -3.12
N VAL A 51 16.71 -5.60 -3.22
CA VAL A 51 17.69 -5.09 -4.19
C VAL A 51 17.27 -5.37 -5.64
N GLU A 52 16.76 -6.56 -5.92
CA GLU A 52 16.33 -6.96 -7.27
C GLU A 52 15.06 -6.22 -7.67
N SER A 53 14.11 -6.08 -6.74
CA SER A 53 12.90 -5.29 -6.93
C SER A 53 13.24 -3.81 -7.15
N HIS A 54 14.18 -3.25 -6.40
CA HIS A 54 14.64 -1.88 -6.59
C HIS A 54 15.27 -1.67 -7.96
N ARG A 55 16.13 -2.58 -8.42
CA ARG A 55 16.73 -2.52 -9.78
C ARG A 55 15.65 -2.50 -10.85
N PHE A 56 14.66 -3.38 -10.75
CA PHE A 56 13.55 -3.43 -11.69
C PHE A 56 12.67 -2.16 -11.65
N LEU A 57 12.38 -1.64 -10.45
CA LEU A 57 11.64 -0.40 -10.28
C LEU A 57 12.41 0.80 -10.86
N LEU A 58 13.73 0.82 -10.71
CA LEU A 58 14.60 1.84 -11.29
C LEU A 58 14.63 1.78 -12.82
N GLU A 59 14.63 0.57 -13.39
CA GLU A 59 14.56 0.36 -14.84
C GLU A 59 13.25 0.89 -15.44
N ILE A 60 12.12 0.64 -14.78
CA ILE A 60 10.79 1.04 -15.27
C ILE A 60 10.48 2.51 -15.00
N TYR A 61 10.74 2.98 -13.78
CA TYR A 61 10.30 4.30 -13.31
C TYR A 61 11.42 5.34 -13.31
N GLY A 62 12.66 4.94 -13.56
CA GLY A 62 13.82 5.83 -13.59
C GLY A 62 13.96 6.64 -12.30
N LYS A 63 14.15 7.95 -12.43
CA LYS A 63 14.27 8.89 -11.30
C LYS A 63 13.04 8.96 -10.39
N HIS A 64 11.89 8.44 -10.83
CA HIS A 64 10.65 8.40 -10.03
C HIS A 64 10.49 7.10 -9.24
N ALA A 65 11.45 6.19 -9.36
CA ALA A 65 11.47 4.96 -8.57
C ALA A 65 11.66 5.24 -7.08
N PRO A 66 11.05 4.45 -6.19
CA PRO A 66 11.32 4.52 -4.77
C PRO A 66 12.77 4.16 -4.47
N SER A 67 13.31 4.74 -3.39
CA SER A 67 14.66 4.41 -2.91
C SER A 67 14.77 2.95 -2.47
N ILE A 68 15.99 2.41 -2.46
CA ILE A 68 16.24 1.06 -1.92
C ILE A 68 15.77 0.93 -0.46
N ILE A 69 15.93 1.98 0.35
CA ILE A 69 15.48 2.01 1.76
C ILE A 69 13.96 1.86 1.83
N THR A 70 13.22 2.55 0.97
CA THR A 70 11.77 2.42 0.87
C THR A 70 11.37 0.99 0.51
N CYS A 71 12.06 0.37 -0.46
CA CYS A 71 11.83 -1.03 -0.82
C CYS A 71 12.08 -1.96 0.38
N GLU A 72 13.17 -1.77 1.13
CA GLU A 72 13.47 -2.59 2.31
C GLU A 72 12.41 -2.46 3.41
N VAL A 73 11.88 -1.26 3.63
CA VAL A 73 10.80 -1.02 4.60
C VAL A 73 9.53 -1.76 4.19
N TRP A 74 9.11 -1.62 2.92
CA TRP A 74 7.93 -2.34 2.40
C TRP A 74 8.11 -3.86 2.48
N PHE A 75 9.29 -4.38 2.13
CA PHE A 75 9.58 -5.81 2.27
C PHE A 75 9.51 -6.29 3.73
N ARG A 76 9.93 -5.46 4.69
CA ARG A 76 9.79 -5.77 6.12
C ARG A 76 8.32 -5.84 6.54
N GLN A 77 7.52 -4.87 6.09
CA GLN A 77 6.09 -4.79 6.34
C GLN A 77 5.33 -5.99 5.74
N PHE A 78 5.65 -6.35 4.49
CA PHE A 78 5.07 -7.53 3.84
C PHE A 78 5.46 -8.82 4.55
N LYS A 79 6.70 -8.93 5.05
CA LYS A 79 7.13 -10.10 5.84
C LYS A 79 6.41 -10.22 7.18
N SER A 80 5.95 -9.11 7.77
CA SER A 80 5.10 -9.14 8.97
C SER A 80 3.62 -9.42 8.68
N GLY A 81 3.26 -9.67 7.42
CA GLY A 81 1.88 -9.94 7.02
C GLY A 81 1.02 -8.69 6.86
N ASP A 82 1.61 -7.49 6.96
CA ASP A 82 0.92 -6.25 6.68
C ASP A 82 1.08 -5.92 5.18
N PHE A 83 -0.02 -6.05 4.45
CA PHE A 83 -0.08 -5.79 3.02
C PHE A 83 -0.96 -4.59 2.69
N ASN A 84 -1.19 -3.70 3.66
CA ASN A 84 -1.93 -2.47 3.44
C ASN A 84 -1.15 -1.55 2.50
N LEU A 85 -1.80 -1.08 1.44
CA LEU A 85 -1.21 -0.15 0.46
C LEU A 85 -1.53 1.31 0.78
N LYS A 86 -2.39 1.57 1.77
CA LYS A 86 -2.73 2.93 2.21
C LYS A 86 -1.65 3.44 3.17
N ASP A 87 -1.29 4.71 3.03
CA ASP A 87 -0.48 5.41 4.02
C ASP A 87 -1.16 5.30 5.39
N SER A 88 -0.37 5.02 6.42
CA SER A 88 -0.83 5.14 7.80
C SER A 88 -1.21 6.59 8.13
N GLU A 89 -2.06 6.78 9.13
CA GLU A 89 -2.37 8.13 9.60
C GLU A 89 -1.09 8.86 10.00
N ARG A 90 -0.93 10.07 9.46
CA ARG A 90 0.22 10.92 9.77
C ARG A 90 0.00 11.54 11.13
N SER A 91 0.85 11.21 12.09
CA SER A 91 0.92 11.95 13.34
C SER A 91 1.31 13.41 13.05
N GLY A 92 0.56 14.37 13.61
CA GLY A 92 0.87 15.80 13.49
C GLY A 92 -0.01 16.60 12.53
N ARG A 93 -1.03 16.03 11.88
CA ARG A 93 -2.12 16.85 11.30
C ARG A 93 -2.96 17.37 12.47
N PRO A 94 -3.14 18.69 12.67
CA PRO A 94 -4.13 19.18 13.61
C PRO A 94 -5.47 18.58 13.22
N GLN A 95 -6.24 18.09 14.20
CA GLN A 95 -7.64 17.69 13.97
C GLN A 95 -8.29 18.84 13.20
N SER A 96 -8.90 18.53 12.05
CA SER A 96 -9.73 19.50 11.37
C SER A 96 -10.76 19.95 12.40
N CYS A 97 -10.74 21.23 12.81
CA CYS A 97 -11.79 21.78 13.64
C CYS A 97 -13.12 21.44 12.96
N GLU A 98 -14.00 20.73 13.65
CA GLU A 98 -15.32 20.40 13.13
C GLU A 98 -16.02 21.70 12.77
N ASN A 99 -16.65 21.73 11.58
CA ASN A 99 -17.28 22.94 11.06
C ASN A 99 -18.32 23.51 12.04
N GLU A 100 -18.92 22.66 12.88
CA GLU A 100 -19.86 23.04 13.94
C GLU A 100 -19.20 23.88 15.04
N LEU A 101 -18.02 23.49 15.51
CA LEU A 101 -17.25 24.30 16.48
C LEU A 101 -16.81 25.64 15.86
N LEU A 102 -16.50 25.65 14.56
CA LEU A 102 -16.17 26.88 13.84
C LEU A 102 -17.39 27.81 13.72
N GLN A 103 -18.56 27.23 13.46
CA GLN A 103 -19.83 27.96 13.33
C GLN A 103 -20.25 28.57 14.66
N GLU A 104 -20.17 27.82 15.77
CA GLU A 104 -20.43 28.37 17.12
C GLU A 104 -19.48 29.51 17.47
N LEU A 105 -18.19 29.39 17.13
CA LEU A 105 -17.22 30.46 17.39
C LEU A 105 -17.53 31.73 16.58
N LEU A 106 -17.92 31.56 15.31
CA LEU A 106 -18.32 32.67 14.44
C LEU A 106 -19.58 33.37 14.97
N ASP A 107 -20.59 32.59 15.38
CA ASP A 107 -21.83 33.13 15.91
C ASP A 107 -21.59 33.92 17.21
N VAL A 108 -20.76 33.40 18.12
CA VAL A 108 -20.38 34.11 19.34
C VAL A 108 -19.60 35.40 19.05
N CYS A 109 -18.67 35.37 18.09
CA CYS A 109 -17.89 36.54 17.68
C CYS A 109 -18.76 37.63 17.03
N VAL A 110 -19.69 37.28 16.14
CA VAL A 110 -20.60 38.24 15.50
C VAL A 110 -21.52 38.87 16.55
N MET A 111 -22.03 38.06 17.48
CA MET A 111 -22.94 38.52 18.53
C MET A 111 -22.26 39.45 19.56
N THR A 112 -20.97 39.25 19.83
CA THR A 112 -20.20 40.15 20.71
C THR A 112 -19.81 41.46 20.01
N GLN A 113 -19.46 41.42 18.72
CA GLN A 113 -19.18 42.63 17.93
C GLN A 113 -20.42 43.53 17.77
N LEU A 114 -21.60 42.96 17.55
CA LEU A 114 -22.86 43.73 17.52
C LEU A 114 -23.18 44.40 18.86
N LYS A 115 -22.89 43.75 19.99
CA LYS A 115 -23.13 44.33 21.33
C LYS A 115 -22.19 45.50 21.66
N LEU A 116 -20.97 45.50 21.12
CA LEU A 116 -20.02 46.61 21.29
C LEU A 116 -20.34 47.80 20.39
N ASN A 117 -20.99 47.58 19.24
CA ASN A 117 -21.37 48.64 18.30
C ASN A 117 -22.73 49.31 18.61
N ILE A 118 -23.43 48.86 19.66
CA ILE A 118 -24.76 49.38 20.07
C ILE A 118 -24.69 50.15 21.42
N ASN A 119 -23.52 50.21 22.07
CA ASN A 119 -23.25 51.09 23.23
C ASN A 119 -22.41 52.29 22.82
#